data_AF-A0A918ZXA9-F1
#
_entry.id   AF-A0A918ZXA9-F1
#
_cell.length_a   1.000
_cell.length_b   1.000
_cell.length_c   1.000
_cell.angle_alpha   90.00
_cell.angle_beta   90.00
_cell.angle_gamma   90.00
#
_symmetry.space_group_name_H-M   'P 1'
#
loop_
_entity.id
_entity.type
_entity.pdbx_description
1 polymer ?
#
loop_
_entity_poly.entity_id
_entity_poly.type
_entity_poly.pdbx_seq_one_letter_code
_entity_poly.pdbx_strand_id
1 'polypeptide(L)'
;MTTIAVRGRTLLTIEEGIALITHFPQVLVKNKCFSLGGSRSGDRRVPAIWISQKAPKLGWCWEGNPHTWLGMASADDLRATTGNAGA
;
A
#
# COMPACT_ATOMS: atom_id res chain seq x y z
N MET A 1 0.10 -1.55 11.55
CA MET A 1 1.48 -1.38 11.02
C MET A 1 2.41 -2.49 11.46
N THR A 2 2.40 -2.87 12.75
CA THR A 2 3.25 -3.95 13.30
C THR A 2 3.17 -5.28 12.53
N THR A 3 1.99 -5.73 12.09
CA THR A 3 1.85 -6.99 11.35
C THR A 3 2.64 -7.05 10.03
N ILE A 4 2.76 -5.93 9.31
CA ILE A 4 3.45 -5.89 8.01
C ILE A 4 4.97 -5.90 8.22
N ALA A 5 5.44 -5.11 9.19
CA ALA A 5 6.85 -5.10 9.58
C ALA A 5 7.31 -6.47 10.12
N VAL A 6 6.48 -7.14 10.94
CA VAL A 6 6.75 -8.51 11.43
C VAL A 6 6.89 -9.52 10.30
N ARG A 7 6.24 -9.28 9.15
CA ARG A 7 6.36 -10.13 7.96
C ARG A 7 7.57 -9.78 7.08
N GLY A 8 8.44 -8.87 7.50
CA GLY A 8 9.61 -8.43 6.72
C GLY A 8 9.24 -7.60 5.48
N ARG A 9 8.07 -6.96 5.49
CA ARG A 9 7.52 -6.22 4.36
C ARG A 9 7.52 -4.71 4.62
N THR A 10 7.66 -3.95 3.54
CA THR A 10 7.54 -2.49 3.53
C THR A 10 6.20 -2.08 2.93
N LEU A 11 5.63 -0.98 3.43
CA LEU A 11 4.38 -0.44 2.89
C LEU A 11 4.63 0.23 1.55
N LEU A 12 3.71 0.07 0.60
CA LEU A 12 3.84 0.74 -0.70
C LEU A 12 3.58 2.25 -0.59
N THR A 13 4.35 3.03 -1.33
CA THR A 13 4.12 4.47 -1.54
C THR A 13 3.01 4.73 -2.58
N ILE A 14 2.62 6.00 -2.74
CA ILE A 14 1.70 6.42 -3.81
C ILE A 14 2.26 6.03 -5.18
N GLU A 15 3.52 6.34 -5.42
CA GLU A 15 4.22 6.12 -6.69
C GLU A 15 4.26 4.62 -7.03
N GLU A 16 4.63 3.78 -6.06
CA GLU A 16 4.66 2.33 -6.22
C GLU A 16 3.26 1.74 -6.46
N GLY A 17 2.26 2.25 -5.75
CA GLY A 17 0.86 1.86 -5.94
C GLY A 17 0.33 2.20 -7.33
N ILE A 18 0.62 3.40 -7.84
CA ILE A 18 0.28 3.83 -9.20
C ILE A 18 0.99 2.93 -10.22
N ALA A 19 2.30 2.74 -10.08
CA ALA A 19 3.06 1.88 -10.99
C ALA A 19 2.49 0.45 -11.03
N LEU A 20 2.16 -0.12 -9.86
CA LEU A 20 1.57 -1.46 -9.75
C LEU A 20 0.28 -1.57 -10.56
N ILE A 21 -0.67 -0.64 -10.40
CA ILE A 21 -1.96 -0.72 -11.11
C ILE A 21 -1.85 -0.36 -12.60
N THR A 22 -0.87 0.46 -12.97
CA THR A 22 -0.61 0.81 -14.36
C THR A 22 -0.05 -0.40 -15.11
N HIS A 23 0.88 -1.15 -14.50
CA HIS A 23 1.52 -2.31 -15.13
C HIS A 23 0.73 -3.61 -14.97
N PHE A 24 -0.01 -3.76 -13.86
CA PHE A 24 -0.76 -4.96 -13.53
C PHE A 24 -2.21 -4.61 -13.15
N PRO A 25 -3.01 -4.03 -14.07
CA PRO A 25 -4.36 -3.54 -13.76
C PRO A 25 -5.29 -4.62 -13.19
N GLN A 26 -5.07 -5.89 -13.50
CA GLN A 26 -5.83 -7.02 -13.01
C GLN A 26 -5.76 -7.22 -11.48
N VAL A 27 -4.79 -6.62 -10.79
CA VAL A 27 -4.67 -6.74 -9.33
C VAL A 27 -5.70 -5.90 -8.59
N LEU A 28 -6.23 -4.85 -9.23
CA LEU A 28 -7.27 -4.00 -8.65
C LEU A 28 -8.65 -4.55 -9.02
N VAL A 29 -9.23 -5.32 -8.10
CA VAL A 29 -10.59 -5.85 -8.25
C VAL A 29 -11.48 -5.46 -7.07
N LYS A 30 -12.80 -5.61 -7.24
CA LYS A 30 -13.78 -5.32 -6.19
C LYS A 30 -13.40 -6.08 -4.90
N ASN A 31 -13.45 -5.39 -3.76
CA ASN A 31 -13.07 -5.91 -2.44
C ASN A 31 -11.57 -6.28 -2.27
N LYS A 32 -10.71 -5.91 -3.22
CA LYS A 32 -9.24 -6.05 -3.16
C LYS A 32 -8.55 -4.71 -3.40
N CYS A 33 -9.19 -3.63 -2.94
CA CYS A 33 -8.62 -2.28 -2.96
C CYS A 33 -7.63 -2.12 -1.80
N PHE A 34 -6.77 -1.10 -1.83
CA PHE A 34 -5.70 -1.00 -0.83
C PHE A 34 -5.23 0.42 -0.51
N SER A 35 -4.86 0.62 0.74
CA SER A 35 -4.13 1.78 1.24
C SER A 35 -2.64 1.70 0.91
N LEU A 36 -2.03 2.86 0.70
CA LEU A 36 -0.63 3.08 0.36
C LEU A 36 0.09 3.72 1.54
N GLY A 37 0.21 2.96 2.63
CA GLY A 37 0.70 3.49 3.91
C GLY A 37 2.19 3.86 3.93
N GLY A 38 2.94 3.62 2.85
CA GLY A 38 4.31 4.10 2.66
C GLY A 38 4.38 5.60 2.40
N SER A 39 3.25 6.20 2.01
CA SER A 39 3.08 7.66 1.92
C SER A 39 2.09 8.15 2.97
N ARG A 40 2.29 9.36 3.48
CA ARG A 40 1.41 9.99 4.46
C ARG A 40 1.12 11.43 4.07
N SER A 41 -0.10 11.88 4.38
CA SER A 41 -0.35 13.31 4.47
C SER A 41 0.28 13.86 5.75
N GLY A 42 0.50 15.17 5.83
CA GLY A 42 0.92 15.83 7.08
C GLY A 42 -0.12 15.76 8.21
N ASP A 43 -1.29 15.15 7.95
CA ASP A 43 -2.35 14.88 8.90
C ASP A 43 -2.67 13.37 9.00
N ARG A 44 -3.87 13.02 9.49
CA ARG A 44 -4.30 11.63 9.69
C ARG A 44 -4.79 10.93 8.42
N ARG A 45 -4.64 11.54 7.24
CA ARG A 45 -5.07 10.91 5.99
C ARG A 45 -4.02 9.92 5.50
N VAL A 46 -4.50 8.76 5.06
CA VAL A 46 -3.74 7.69 4.41
C VAL A 46 -4.18 7.60 2.96
N PRO A 47 -3.26 7.64 1.98
CA PRO A 47 -3.64 7.50 0.59
C PRO A 47 -4.10 6.07 0.29
N ALA A 48 -5.01 5.92 -0.67
CA ALA A 48 -5.56 4.62 -1.07
C ALA A 48 -6.00 4.62 -2.53
N ILE A 49 -6.00 3.42 -3.13
CA ILE A 49 -6.54 3.17 -4.47
C ILE A 49 -7.76 2.25 -4.34
N TRP A 50 -8.86 2.65 -4.99
CA TRP A 50 -10.08 1.85 -5.06
C TRP A 50 -10.80 2.00 -6.39
N ILE A 51 -11.82 1.17 -6.61
CA ILE A 51 -12.67 1.27 -7.81
C ILE A 51 -13.83 2.23 -7.52
N SER A 52 -13.97 3.25 -8.35
CA SER A 52 -15.08 4.20 -8.34
C SER A 52 -15.55 4.42 -9.76
N GLN A 53 -16.87 4.34 -10.01
CA GLN A 53 -17.44 4.52 -11.36
C GLN A 53 -16.75 3.65 -12.44
N LYS A 54 -16.42 2.39 -12.11
CA LYS A 54 -15.71 1.44 -12.98
C LYS A 54 -14.28 1.86 -13.38
N ALA A 55 -13.66 2.79 -12.66
CA ALA A 55 -12.28 3.21 -12.88
C ALA A 55 -11.45 3.17 -11.58
N PRO A 56 -10.12 2.99 -11.67
CA PRO A 56 -9.21 3.20 -10.54
C PRO A 56 -9.27 4.66 -10.08
N LYS A 57 -9.39 4.87 -8.78
CA LYS A 57 -9.38 6.18 -8.14
C LYS A 57 -8.33 6.20 -7.04
N LEU A 58 -7.42 7.17 -7.12
CA LEU A 58 -6.55 7.56 -6.03
C LEU A 58 -7.29 8.58 -5.15
N GLY A 59 -7.20 8.42 -3.84
CA GLY A 59 -7.66 9.44 -2.90
C GLY A 59 -7.26 9.12 -1.47
N TRP A 60 -8.03 9.65 -0.51
CA TRP A 60 -7.64 9.66 0.89
C TRP A 60 -8.68 9.00 1.79
N CYS A 61 -8.20 8.17 2.71
CA CYS A 61 -8.95 7.62 3.83
C CYS A 61 -8.46 8.25 5.14
N TRP A 62 -9.32 8.29 6.16
CA TRP A 62 -8.93 8.72 7.49
C TRP A 62 -8.39 7.54 8.30
N GLU A 63 -7.23 7.70 8.92
CA GLU A 63 -6.67 6.77 9.89
C GLU A 63 -7.62 6.58 11.08
N GLY A 64 -7.76 5.34 11.54
CA GLY A 64 -8.67 4.97 12.64
C GLY A 64 -10.10 4.65 12.19
N ASN A 65 -10.52 5.00 10.96
CA ASN A 65 -11.81 4.57 10.43
C ASN A 65 -11.70 3.12 9.91
N PRO A 66 -12.55 2.16 10.35
CA PRO A 66 -12.45 0.77 9.94
C PRO A 66 -12.90 0.60 8.48
N HIS A 67 -11.98 0.15 7.62
CA HIS A 67 -12.27 -0.20 6.23
C HIS A 67 -12.03 -1.70 6.04
N THR A 68 -13.09 -2.51 6.13
CA THR A 68 -12.99 -3.97 5.96
C THR A 68 -12.72 -4.41 4.52
N TRP A 69 -12.94 -3.52 3.56
CA TRP A 69 -12.77 -3.74 2.13
C TRP A 69 -11.44 -3.21 1.57
N LEU A 70 -10.64 -2.55 2.40
CA LEU A 70 -9.39 -1.89 2.02
C LEU A 70 -8.22 -2.56 2.75
N GLY A 71 -7.39 -3.28 1.99
CA GLY A 71 -6.15 -3.84 2.52
C GLY A 71 -5.08 -2.77 2.73
N MET A 72 -3.93 -3.18 3.27
CA MET A 72 -2.74 -2.34 3.35
C MET A 72 -1.69 -2.93 2.40
N ALA A 73 -1.34 -2.20 1.34
CA ALA A 73 -0.42 -2.68 0.34
C ALA A 73 1.02 -2.71 0.87
N SER A 74 1.75 -3.78 0.54
CA SER A 74 3.14 -3.96 0.95
C SER A 74 3.91 -4.82 -0.04
N ALA A 75 5.23 -4.61 -0.11
CA ALA A 75 6.19 -5.43 -0.85
C ALA A 75 7.22 -6.02 0.12
N ASP A 76 7.98 -7.02 -0.31
CA ASP A 76 9.13 -7.47 0.48
C ASP A 76 10.20 -6.40 0.50
N ASP A 77 10.89 -6.26 1.64
CA ASP A 77 12.02 -5.35 1.73
C ASP A 77 13.23 -5.95 1.01
N LEU A 78 13.63 -5.33 -0.09
CA LEU A 78 14.84 -5.71 -0.81
C LEU A 78 16.09 -5.48 0.05
N ARG A 79 16.03 -4.60 1.07
CA ARG A 79 17.14 -4.36 2.01
C ARG A 79 17.36 -5.49 3.01
N ALA A 80 16.42 -6.43 3.17
CA ALA A 80 16.61 -7.59 4.03
C ALA A 80 17.59 -8.64 3.45
N THR A 81 18.02 -8.48 2.19
CA THR A 81 19.00 -9.37 1.53
C THR A 81 20.41 -8.80 1.40
N THR A 82 20.72 -7.67 2.05
CA THR A 82 22.13 -7.31 2.24
C THR A 82 22.68 -8.15 3.38
N GLY A 83 23.21 -9.31 2.98
CA GLY A 83 24.01 -10.17 3.85
C GLY A 83 25.10 -9.39 4.56
N ASN A 84 25.34 -9.82 5.78
CA ASN A 84 26.51 -9.60 6.61
C ASN A 84 27.77 -9.28 5.77
N ALA A 85 28.08 -7.98 5.64
CA ALA A 85 29.35 -7.51 5.12
C ALA A 85 30.10 -6.83 6.27
N GLY A 86 30.97 -7.62 6.91
CA GLY A 86 32.11 -7.14 7.69
C GLY A 86 31.88 -6.84 9.17
N ALA A 87 32.21 -7.80 10.03
CA ALA A 87 33.25 -7.71 11.06
C ALA A 87 33.49 -9.11 11.65
#